data_AF-A0AA44MPT1-F1
#
_entry.id   AF-A0AA44MPT1-F1
#
_cell.length_a   1.000
_cell.length_b   1.000
_cell.length_c   1.000
_cell.angle_alpha   90.00
_cell.angle_beta   90.00
_cell.angle_gamma   90.00
#
_symmetry.space_group_name_H-M   'P 1'
#
loop_
_entity.id
_entity.type
_entity.pdbx_description
1 polymer ?
#
loop_
_entity_poly.entity_id
_entity_poly.type
_entity_poly.pdbx_seq_one_letter_code
_entity_poly.pdbx_strand_id
1 'polypeptide(L)'
;MLWHADLAAEVQDRIEGRSWSASELLVTSRAKSQDTLLAKLRRRPYLQLNTIQDIAGVRIDADLLLGEQTRLAREIADHFGADQPAIHDLRDHPHAGYR
;
A
#
# COMPACT_ATOMS: atom_id res chain seq x y z
N MET A 1 11.59 -12.97 5.51
CA MET A 1 11.10 -11.57 5.55
C MET A 1 11.93 -10.64 4.68
N LEU A 2 13.25 -10.86 4.53
CA LEU A 2 14.10 -10.05 3.65
C LEU A 2 13.49 -9.78 2.26
N TRP A 3 13.05 -10.82 1.55
CA TRP A 3 12.42 -10.64 0.23
C TRP A 3 11.24 -9.65 0.20
N HIS A 4 10.40 -9.61 1.23
CA HIS A 4 9.27 -8.66 1.28
C HIS A 4 9.73 -7.24 1.60
N ALA A 5 10.84 -7.09 2.34
CA ALA A 5 11.47 -5.80 2.57
C ALA A 5 12.13 -5.29 1.29
N ASP A 6 12.86 -6.16 0.59
CA ASP A 6 13.51 -5.85 -0.69
C ASP A 6 12.46 -5.45 -1.74
N LEU A 7 11.35 -6.21 -1.84
CA LEU A 7 10.23 -5.87 -2.72
C LEU A 7 9.62 -4.50 -2.37
N ALA A 8 9.39 -4.22 -1.08
CA ALA A 8 8.81 -2.95 -0.67
C ALA A 8 9.75 -1.77 -0.97
N ALA A 9 11.06 -1.95 -0.79
CA ALA A 9 12.07 -0.97 -1.13
C ALA A 9 12.14 -0.73 -2.64
N GLU A 10 12.13 -1.79 -3.46
CA GLU A 10 12.12 -1.66 -4.92
C GLU A 10 10.88 -0.90 -5.42
N VAL A 11 9.70 -1.16 -4.84
CA VAL A 11 8.48 -0.44 -5.19
C VAL A 11 8.57 1.03 -4.76
N GLN A 12 9.14 1.33 -3.59
CA GLN A 12 9.41 2.70 -3.17
C GLN A 12 10.32 3.43 -4.17
N ASP A 13 11.46 2.84 -4.55
CA ASP A 13 12.41 3.44 -5.49
C ASP A 13 11.76 3.72 -6.86
N ARG A 14 10.91 2.81 -7.34
CA ARG A 14 10.16 3.01 -8.59
C ARG A 14 9.17 4.17 -8.50
N ILE A 15 8.53 4.34 -7.34
CA ILE A 15 7.61 5.46 -7.13
C ILE A 15 8.38 6.78 -7.01
N GLU A 16 9.48 6.82 -6.26
CA GLU A 16 10.31 8.02 -6.11
C GLU A 16 11.02 8.42 -7.43
N GLY A 17 11.38 7.45 -8.27
CA GLY A 17 12.06 7.67 -9.54
C GLY A 17 11.21 8.25 -10.67
N ARG A 18 9.93 8.55 -10.41
CA ARG A 18 8.96 9.00 -11.42
C ARG A 18 8.22 10.27 -10.99
N SER A 19 7.85 11.09 -11.97
CA SER A 19 6.92 12.20 -11.77
C SER A 19 5.46 11.72 -11.81
N TRP A 20 4.69 12.14 -10.82
CA TRP A 20 3.27 11.84 -10.68
C TRP A 20 2.43 13.11 -10.84
N SER A 21 1.11 12.96 -10.93
CA SER A 21 0.18 14.10 -10.92
C SER A 21 0.23 14.94 -9.63
N ALA A 22 0.78 14.38 -8.55
CA ALA A 22 1.00 15.04 -7.27
C ALA A 22 2.49 15.38 -7.06
N SER A 23 2.76 16.55 -6.48
CA SER A 23 4.11 16.98 -6.06
C SER A 23 4.37 16.60 -4.60
N GLU A 24 5.65 16.55 -4.22
CA GLU A 24 6.10 16.41 -2.82
C GLU A 24 5.59 15.14 -2.10
N LEU A 25 5.65 14.00 -2.79
CA LEU A 25 5.30 12.71 -2.19
C LEU A 25 6.34 12.29 -1.15
N LEU A 26 5.91 12.03 0.08
CA LEU A 26 6.71 11.31 1.06
C LEU A 26 6.40 9.82 0.93
N VAL A 27 7.33 9.06 0.35
CA VAL A 27 7.18 7.62 0.14
C VAL A 27 7.96 6.87 1.22
N THR A 28 7.31 5.89 1.85
CA THR A 28 7.95 5.02 2.84
C THR A 28 7.57 3.57 2.60
N SER A 29 8.53 2.67 2.69
CA SER A 29 8.31 1.23 2.58
C SER A 29 8.43 0.51 3.91
N ARG A 30 7.66 -0.57 4.07
CA ARG A 30 7.73 -1.44 5.24
C ARG A 30 7.29 -2.86 4.89
N ALA A 31 8.10 -3.82 5.32
CA ALA A 31 7.63 -5.19 5.48
C ALA A 31 7.04 -5.41 6.88
N LYS A 32 5.95 -6.18 6.96
CA LYS A 32 5.39 -6.62 8.25
C LYS A 32 6.43 -7.46 8.99
N SER A 33 6.49 -7.45 10.33
CA SER A 33 7.40 -8.36 11.04
C SER A 33 6.79 -9.76 11.16
N GLN A 34 7.63 -10.79 11.36
CA GLN A 34 7.16 -12.16 11.61
C GLN A 34 6.21 -12.21 12.82
N ASP A 35 6.54 -11.52 13.90
CA ASP A 35 5.69 -11.47 15.10
C ASP A 35 4.33 -10.83 14.83
N THR A 36 4.31 -9.76 14.03
CA THR A 36 3.07 -9.07 13.66
C THR A 36 2.21 -9.96 12.75
N LEU A 37 2.82 -10.71 11.83
CA LEU A 37 2.12 -11.70 11.00
C LEU A 37 1.55 -12.83 11.85
N LEU A 38 2.33 -13.37 12.78
CA LEU A 38 1.89 -14.42 13.69
C LEU A 38 0.72 -13.96 14.55
N ALA A 39 0.78 -12.74 15.11
CA ALA A 39 -0.32 -12.13 15.85
C ALA A 39 -1.58 -11.97 14.98
N LYS A 40 -1.43 -11.55 13.71
CA LYS A 40 -2.53 -11.41 12.75
C LYS A 40 -3.20 -12.76 12.46
N LEU A 41 -2.41 -13.81 12.20
CA LEU A 41 -2.90 -15.16 11.94
C LEU A 41 -3.58 -15.77 13.16
N ARG A 42 -3.03 -15.57 14.37
CA ARG A 42 -3.67 -16.02 15.62
C ARG A 42 -5.02 -15.34 15.88
N ARG A 43 -5.15 -14.05 15.58
CA ARG A 43 -6.43 -13.32 15.71
C ARG A 43 -7.46 -13.76 14.66
N ARG A 44 -7.01 -14.27 13.52
CA ARG A 44 -7.85 -14.62 12.35
C ARG A 44 -7.46 -16.02 11.86
N PRO A 45 -7.85 -17.09 12.57
CA PRO A 45 -7.37 -18.45 12.30
C PRO A 45 -7.79 -19.02 10.93
N TYR A 46 -8.80 -18.43 10.29
CA TYR A 46 -9.25 -18.78 8.94
C TYR A 46 -8.45 -18.09 7.82
N LEU A 47 -7.55 -17.17 8.17
CA LEU A 47 -6.78 -16.40 7.19
C LEU A 47 -5.51 -17.17 6.80
N GLN A 48 -5.28 -17.38 5.51
CA GLN A 48 -4.07 -18.05 5.02
C GLN A 48 -2.97 -17.02 4.75
N LEU A 49 -1.70 -17.37 5.00
CA LEU A 49 -0.57 -16.43 4.84
C LEU A 49 -0.50 -15.82 3.43
N ASN A 50 -0.71 -16.62 2.38
CA ASN A 50 -0.73 -16.19 0.99
C ASN A 50 -1.91 -15.25 0.63
N THR A 51 -2.91 -15.13 1.50
CA THR A 51 -4.04 -14.20 1.32
C THR A 51 -3.80 -12.84 1.99
N ILE A 52 -2.70 -12.68 2.74
CA ILE A 52 -2.33 -11.41 3.36
C ILE A 52 -1.71 -10.50 2.30
N GLN A 53 -2.39 -9.40 1.98
CA GLN A 53 -1.93 -8.43 0.98
C GLN A 53 -0.89 -7.44 1.52
N ASP A 54 -0.91 -7.15 2.83
CA ASP A 54 -0.06 -6.14 3.48
C ASP A 54 1.22 -6.74 4.11
N ILE A 55 1.82 -7.74 3.48
CA ILE A 55 3.11 -8.30 3.92
C ILE A 55 4.25 -7.34 3.54
N ALA A 56 4.24 -6.86 2.30
CA ALA A 56 5.09 -5.79 1.79
C ALA A 56 4.17 -4.59 1.47
N GLY A 57 4.43 -3.43 2.06
CA GLY A 57 3.60 -2.25 1.88
C GLY A 57 4.42 -1.00 1.63
N VAL A 58 3.92 -0.14 0.75
CA VAL A 58 4.42 1.21 0.54
C VAL A 58 3.32 2.20 0.92
N ARG A 59 3.70 3.24 1.65
CA ARG A 59 2.82 4.33 2.08
C ARG A 59 3.30 5.61 1.40
N ILE A 60 2.33 6.34 0.85
CA ILE A 60 2.53 7.67 0.30
C ILE A 60 1.76 8.63 1.19
N ASP A 61 2.48 9.58 1.79
CA ASP A 61 1.89 10.72 2.48
C ASP A 61 2.12 11.96 1.62
N ALA A 62 1.07 12.73 1.38
CA ALA A 62 1.09 13.94 0.57
C ALA A 62 -0.07 14.86 0.97
N ASP A 63 0.12 16.17 0.83
CA ASP A 63 -0.95 17.15 1.02
C ASP A 63 -1.77 17.27 -0.27
N LEU A 64 -2.92 16.58 -0.31
CA LEU A 64 -3.74 16.43 -1.51
C LEU A 64 -5.21 16.65 -1.19
N LEU A 65 -5.92 17.26 -2.14
CA LEU A 65 -7.37 17.22 -2.16
C LEU A 65 -7.85 15.78 -2.41
N LEU A 66 -9.07 15.47 -1.95
CA LEU A 66 -9.66 14.13 -2.08
C LEU A 66 -9.73 13.65 -3.55
N GLY A 67 -10.01 14.56 -4.49
CA GLY A 67 -10.00 14.25 -5.92
C GLY A 67 -8.61 13.90 -6.44
N GLU A 68 -7.58 14.58 -5.96
CA GLU A 68 -6.18 14.37 -6.34
C GLU A 68 -5.65 13.05 -5.78
N GLN A 69 -6.01 12.71 -4.53
CA GLN A 69 -5.71 11.41 -3.92
C GLN A 69 -6.27 10.26 -4.78
N THR A 70 -7.51 10.40 -5.28
CA THR A 70 -8.16 9.39 -6.14
C THR A 70 -7.45 9.26 -7.48
N ARG A 71 -7.04 10.40 -8.05
CA ARG A 71 -6.31 10.44 -9.33
C ARG A 71 -4.94 9.78 -9.19
N LEU A 72 -4.19 10.10 -8.14
CA LEU A 72 -2.90 9.51 -7.84
C LEU A 72 -3.03 7.99 -7.63
N ALA A 73 -4.04 7.52 -6.89
CA ALA A 73 -4.28 6.09 -6.70
C ALA A 73 -4.51 5.34 -8.02
N ARG A 74 -5.27 5.93 -8.96
CA ARG A 74 -5.47 5.38 -10.30
C ARG A 74 -4.20 5.37 -11.13
N GLU A 75 -3.44 6.46 -11.10
CA GLU A 75 -2.17 6.57 -11.82
C GLU A 75 -1.14 5.52 -11.36
N ILE A 76 -1.08 5.27 -10.05
CA ILE A 76 -0.23 4.22 -9.47
C ILE A 76 -0.72 2.83 -9.88
N ALA A 77 -2.03 2.56 -9.81
CA ALA A 77 -2.60 1.28 -10.25
C ALA A 77 -2.28 1.02 -11.73
N ASP A 78 -2.51 1.99 -12.60
CA ASP A 78 -2.19 1.92 -14.02
C ASP A 78 -0.69 1.67 -14.25
N HIS A 79 0.19 2.33 -13.48
CA HIS A 79 1.64 2.15 -13.59
C HIS A 79 2.08 0.70 -13.31
N PHE A 80 1.48 0.06 -12.30
CA PHE A 80 1.77 -1.32 -11.94
C PHE A 80 0.91 -2.35 -12.72
N GLY A 81 0.07 -1.90 -13.65
CA GLY A 81 -0.80 -2.78 -14.44
C GLY A 81 -1.90 -3.44 -13.61
N ALA A 82 -2.36 -2.78 -12.55
CA ALA A 82 -3.45 -3.25 -11.70
C ALA A 82 -4.81 -2.71 -12.19
N ASP A 83 -5.82 -3.57 -12.17
CA ASP A 83 -7.19 -3.17 -12.54
C ASP A 83 -7.85 -2.29 -11.46
N GLN A 84 -8.87 -1.52 -11.84
CA GLN A 84 -9.63 -0.67 -10.91
C GLN A 84 -10.13 -1.37 -9.62
N PRO A 85 -10.54 -2.65 -9.63
CA PRO A 85 -10.94 -3.36 -8.40
C PRO A 85 -9.83 -3.51 -7.35
N ALA A 86 -8.56 -3.28 -7.72
CA ALA A 86 -7.45 -3.25 -6.77
C ALA A 86 -7.44 -1.98 -5.90
N ILE A 87 -8.17 -0.94 -6.30
CA ILE A 87 -8.30 0.30 -5.54
C ILE A 87 -9.45 0.16 -4.55
N HIS A 88 -9.13 0.22 -3.27
CA HIS A 88 -10.11 0.26 -2.18
C HIS A 88 -10.17 1.67 -1.60
N ASP A 89 -11.25 2.40 -1.91
CA ASP A 89 -11.52 3.71 -1.31
C ASP A 89 -12.16 3.50 0.07
N LEU A 90 -11.43 3.86 1.13
CA LEU A 90 -11.86 3.68 2.51
C LEU A 90 -12.55 4.93 3.07
N ARG A 91 -12.74 5.99 2.29
CA ARG A 91 -13.32 7.25 2.80
C ARG A 91 -14.81 7.09 3.03
N ASP A 92 -15.45 6.34 2.15
CA ASP A 92 -16.86 5.96 2.24
C ASP A 92 -17.08 4.81 3.24
N HIS A 93 -16.09 3.92 3.37
CA HIS A 93 -16.16 2.75 4.26
C HIS A 93 -14.91 2.64 5.16
N PRO A 94 -14.78 3.51 6.18
CA PRO A 94 -13.61 3.53 7.05
C PRO A 94 -13.38 2.19 7.76
N HIS A 95 -12.13 1.75 7.81
CA HIS A 95 -11.77 0.48 8.43
C HIS A 95 -10.42 0.55 9.14
N ALA A 96 -10.37 0.03 10.38
CA ALA A 96 -9.14 -0.06 11.19
C ALA A 96 -8.35 1.26 11.32
N GLY A 97 -9.07 2.40 11.38
CA GLY A 97 -8.49 3.74 11.52
C GLY A 97 -8.12 4.41 10.19
N TYR A 98 -8.25 3.71 9.06
CA TYR A 98 -8.07 4.29 7.73
C TYR A 98 -9.36 4.94 7.22
N ARG A 99 -9.16 6.01 6.46
CA ARG A 99 -10.16 6.75 5.69
C ARG A 99 -9.57 6.92 4.31
#